data_AF-A0A2N6AWI3-F1
#
_entry.id   AF-A0A2N6AWI3-F1
#
_cell.length_a   1.000
_cell.length_b   1.000
_cell.length_c   1.000
_cell.angle_alpha   90.00
_cell.angle_beta   90.00
_cell.angle_gamma   90.00
#
_symmetry.space_group_name_H-M   'P 1'
#
loop_
_entity.id
_entity.type
_entity.pdbx_description
1 polymer ?
#
loop_
_entity_poly.entity_id
_entity_poly.type
_entity_poly.pdbx_seq_one_letter_code
_entity_poly.pdbx_strand_id
1 'polypeptide(L)'
;MGKCDTVRCSRIDQVKNGSIGEEAGLEKGDRLLKINGKEVKDILDYIYLINDEYLLVEVEKTDGEIWEIEIEKEYDEDLGIIFISPTMDDIMRCHNKCLFCFVDQMPEGMRSSLYVKDDDYRLSVLHGNFATFTNLSESDIERIIELHISPINISVHATDPKLRIRMMGNKRAGEIMKQIKAIADHNISMNGQIVLCPGINDGKALENTLNDLESFFPHMQSIAIVPVGLTKFRKGLYKLEKVDKEKAMETIELVESKQKEYKEKYGKAFVYLSDEFYIIAEKEFPDYDDYEGFLQIENGVGIARKFERQIIDALGNKLHESTGSLKIAMATGVLSYDFIVKMAKIIERKIEGLSIEVVKIENEFFGKDITVAGLISGKDLSRMIPGIEAETVLVPGTMIKEGTKLTVDDLNIEEIGKSSIKK
;
A
#
# COMPACT_ATOMS: atom_id res chain seq x y z
N MET A 1 12.03 -16.23 -5.42
CA MET A 1 11.30 -17.35 -4.78
C MET A 1 10.92 -18.35 -5.85
N GLY A 2 11.37 -19.60 -5.71
CA GLY A 2 10.99 -20.69 -6.61
C GLY A 2 9.49 -20.98 -6.51
N LYS A 3 8.90 -21.64 -7.51
CA LYS A 3 7.52 -22.13 -7.44
C LYS A 3 7.35 -22.88 -6.12
N CYS A 4 6.43 -22.42 -5.30
CA CYS A 4 6.05 -23.09 -4.08
C CYS A 4 4.92 -24.04 -4.47
N ASP A 5 5.12 -25.34 -4.30
CA ASP A 5 4.00 -26.28 -4.43
C ASP A 5 3.00 -25.96 -3.31
N THR A 6 1.69 -26.01 -3.60
CA THR A 6 0.57 -25.73 -2.67
C THR A 6 0.75 -26.38 -1.29
N VAL A 7 1.33 -27.58 -1.26
CA VAL A 7 1.63 -28.34 -0.03
C VAL A 7 2.71 -27.69 0.84
N ARG A 8 3.68 -26.98 0.24
CA ARG A 8 4.73 -26.27 0.98
C ARG A 8 4.24 -24.92 1.48
N CYS A 9 3.36 -24.26 0.74
CA CYS A 9 2.90 -22.92 1.08
C CYS A 9 1.86 -22.89 2.21
N SER A 10 1.15 -24.00 2.44
CA SER A 10 0.20 -24.20 3.55
C SER A 10 0.86 -24.59 4.88
N ARG A 11 2.21 -24.64 4.93
CA ARG A 11 2.95 -24.94 6.16
C ARG A 11 3.20 -23.70 7.02
N ILE A 12 3.23 -23.91 8.33
CA ILE A 12 3.57 -22.92 9.33
C ILE A 12 5.06 -22.60 9.23
N ASP A 13 5.40 -21.32 9.06
CA ASP A 13 6.77 -20.82 9.12
C ASP A 13 7.16 -20.39 10.54
N GLN A 14 6.22 -19.83 11.29
CA GLN A 14 6.43 -19.38 12.65
C GLN A 14 5.13 -19.44 13.46
N VAL A 15 5.25 -19.76 14.74
CA VAL A 15 4.21 -19.57 15.75
C VAL A 15 4.72 -18.48 16.70
N LYS A 16 3.86 -17.51 17.03
CA LYS A 16 4.22 -16.40 17.93
C LYS A 16 4.36 -16.93 19.36
N ASN A 17 5.40 -16.50 20.06
CA ASN A 17 5.58 -16.86 21.47
C ASN A 17 4.42 -16.30 22.32
N GLY A 18 3.89 -17.13 23.22
CA GLY A 18 2.73 -16.83 24.05
C GLY A 18 1.40 -16.76 23.29
N SER A 19 1.33 -17.33 22.08
CA SER A 19 0.06 -17.41 21.34
C SER A 19 -0.66 -18.72 21.62
N ILE A 20 -1.97 -18.75 21.35
CA ILE A 20 -2.79 -19.97 21.44
C ILE A 20 -2.18 -21.11 20.63
N GLY A 21 -1.64 -20.82 19.45
CA GLY A 21 -0.97 -21.83 18.62
C GLY A 21 0.22 -22.49 19.31
N GLU A 22 1.00 -21.75 20.11
CA GLU A 22 2.12 -22.34 20.88
C GLU A 22 1.58 -23.23 22.01
N GLU A 23 0.56 -22.76 22.74
CA GLU A 23 -0.09 -23.53 23.81
C GLU A 23 -0.76 -24.80 23.30
N ALA A 24 -1.33 -24.74 22.09
CA ALA A 24 -1.95 -25.85 21.38
C ALA A 24 -0.93 -26.86 20.80
N GLY A 25 0.38 -26.59 20.89
CA GLY A 25 1.43 -27.48 20.40
C GLY A 25 1.65 -27.43 18.88
N LEU A 26 1.25 -26.33 18.23
CA LEU A 26 1.57 -26.07 16.83
C LEU A 26 3.03 -25.63 16.70
N GLU A 27 3.69 -26.14 15.66
CA GLU A 27 5.11 -25.94 15.46
C GLU A 27 5.43 -25.53 14.03
N LYS A 28 6.61 -24.93 13.86
CA LYS A 28 7.16 -24.64 12.54
C LYS A 28 7.25 -25.92 11.72
N GLY A 29 6.67 -25.89 10.52
CA GLY A 29 6.68 -26.98 9.57
C GLY A 29 5.38 -27.78 9.54
N ASP A 30 4.51 -27.64 10.54
CA ASP A 30 3.18 -28.26 10.52
C ASP A 30 2.34 -27.71 9.36
N ARG A 31 1.43 -28.52 8.85
CA ARG A 31 0.52 -28.13 7.76
C ARG A 31 -0.91 -28.12 8.26
N LEU A 32 -1.57 -26.98 8.15
CA LEU A 32 -2.98 -26.87 8.48
C LEU A 32 -3.83 -27.54 7.39
N LEU A 33 -4.70 -28.47 7.79
CA LEU A 33 -5.56 -29.22 6.86
C LEU A 33 -7.01 -28.76 6.95
N LYS A 34 -7.60 -28.83 8.14
CA LYS A 34 -9.00 -28.48 8.37
C LYS A 34 -9.19 -27.69 9.66
N ILE A 35 -10.25 -26.89 9.67
CA ILE A 35 -10.79 -26.27 10.89
C ILE A 35 -12.28 -26.55 10.91
N ASN A 36 -12.80 -27.09 12.02
CA ASN A 36 -14.21 -27.44 12.19
C ASN A 36 -14.74 -28.34 11.04
N GLY A 37 -13.90 -29.29 10.61
CA GLY A 37 -14.20 -30.25 9.53
C GLY A 37 -14.18 -29.67 8.11
N LYS A 38 -13.90 -28.37 7.94
CA LYS A 38 -13.80 -27.70 6.63
C LYS A 38 -12.34 -27.60 6.20
N GLU A 39 -12.06 -27.92 4.94
CA GLU A 39 -10.72 -27.82 4.35
C GLU A 39 -10.25 -26.37 4.27
N VAL A 40 -9.01 -26.12 4.67
CA VAL A 40 -8.36 -24.80 4.59
C VAL A 40 -7.51 -24.75 3.32
N LYS A 41 -8.00 -24.09 2.27
CA LYS A 41 -7.31 -24.05 0.96
C LYS A 41 -6.32 -22.92 0.87
N ASP A 42 -6.69 -21.76 1.40
CA ASP A 42 -5.85 -20.57 1.41
C ASP A 42 -6.09 -19.74 2.68
N ILE A 43 -5.41 -18.59 2.74
CA ILE A 43 -5.49 -17.67 3.87
C ILE A 43 -6.91 -17.15 4.17
N LEU A 44 -7.79 -17.05 3.18
CA LEU A 44 -9.14 -16.54 3.40
C LEU A 44 -9.99 -17.57 4.13
N ASP A 45 -9.85 -18.85 3.79
CA ASP A 45 -10.51 -19.92 4.55
C ASP A 45 -9.99 -19.93 5.99
N TYR A 46 -8.68 -19.78 6.18
CA TYR A 46 -8.11 -19.70 7.53
C TYR A 46 -8.73 -18.54 8.33
N ILE A 47 -8.69 -17.31 7.81
CA ILE A 47 -9.24 -16.12 8.47
C ILE A 47 -10.74 -16.32 8.77
N TYR A 48 -11.49 -16.87 7.82
CA TYR A 48 -12.92 -17.11 8.03
C TYR A 48 -13.17 -18.16 9.12
N LEU A 49 -12.44 -19.27 9.10
CA LEU A 49 -12.69 -20.42 9.97
C LEU A 49 -12.16 -20.24 11.40
N ILE A 50 -11.15 -19.39 11.62
CA ILE A 50 -10.69 -19.09 12.99
C ILE A 50 -11.65 -18.18 13.76
N ASN A 51 -12.61 -17.53 13.11
CA ASN A 51 -13.59 -16.67 13.78
C ASN A 51 -14.73 -17.50 14.40
N ASP A 52 -14.36 -18.36 15.36
CA ASP A 52 -15.24 -19.16 16.19
C ASP A 52 -14.62 -19.27 17.60
N GLU A 53 -15.45 -19.52 18.61
CA GLU A 53 -14.99 -19.67 20.00
C GLU A 53 -14.38 -21.06 20.26
N TYR A 54 -14.86 -22.07 19.52
CA TYR A 54 -14.39 -23.44 19.60
C TYR A 54 -13.89 -23.91 18.23
N LEU A 55 -12.62 -24.30 18.18
CA LEU A 55 -11.96 -24.77 16.96
C LEU A 55 -11.48 -26.21 17.13
N LEU A 56 -11.90 -27.07 16.22
CA LEU A 56 -11.31 -28.39 15.99
C LEU A 56 -10.33 -28.27 14.83
N VAL A 57 -9.04 -28.19 15.13
CA VAL A 57 -7.98 -27.94 14.17
C VAL A 57 -7.29 -29.26 13.80
N GLU A 58 -7.34 -29.65 12.53
CA GLU A 58 -6.61 -30.79 11.99
C GLU A 58 -5.29 -30.32 11.35
N VAL A 59 -4.15 -30.80 11.87
CA VAL A 59 -2.82 -30.48 11.35
C VAL A 59 -2.01 -31.73 11.02
N GLU A 60 -1.28 -31.71 9.91
CA GLU A 60 -0.27 -32.71 9.55
C GLU A 60 1.09 -32.25 10.11
N LYS A 61 1.61 -32.99 11.09
CA LYS A 61 2.92 -32.75 11.71
C LYS A 61 4.05 -33.08 10.72
N THR A 62 5.27 -32.65 11.06
CA THR A 62 6.43 -32.84 10.17
C THR A 62 6.84 -34.30 9.93
N ASP A 63 6.43 -35.21 10.81
CA ASP A 63 6.60 -36.67 10.69
C ASP A 63 5.47 -37.36 9.89
N GLY A 64 4.44 -36.61 9.50
CA GLY A 64 3.28 -37.10 8.75
C GLY A 64 2.12 -37.57 9.63
N GLU A 65 2.22 -37.48 10.96
CA GLU A 65 1.07 -37.73 11.84
C GLU A 65 0.02 -36.62 11.68
N ILE A 66 -1.25 -37.02 11.70
CA ILE A 66 -2.37 -36.06 11.72
C ILE A 66 -2.83 -35.92 13.15
N TRP A 67 -2.74 -34.70 13.67
CA TRP A 67 -3.21 -34.33 14.98
C TRP A 67 -4.53 -33.57 14.85
N GLU A 68 -5.45 -33.84 15.76
CA GLU A 68 -6.69 -33.10 15.93
C GLU A 68 -6.62 -32.39 17.28
N ILE A 69 -6.70 -31.06 17.26
CA ILE A 69 -6.45 -30.21 18.42
C ILE A 69 -7.69 -29.38 18.68
N GLU A 70 -8.20 -29.47 19.91
CA GLU A 70 -9.33 -28.66 20.39
C GLU A 70 -8.78 -27.37 20.99
N ILE A 71 -9.29 -26.23 20.51
CA ILE A 71 -8.89 -24.90 20.94
C ILE A 71 -10.13 -24.11 21.34
N GLU A 72 -10.14 -23.59 22.56
CA GLU A 72 -11.11 -22.61 23.05
C GLU A 72 -10.44 -21.23 23.10
N LYS A 73 -11.08 -20.21 22.53
CA LYS A 73 -10.54 -18.85 22.45
C LYS A 73 -11.63 -17.79 22.41
N GLU A 74 -11.27 -16.52 22.55
CA GLU A 74 -12.21 -15.45 22.24
C GLU A 74 -12.50 -15.40 20.73
N TYR A 75 -13.70 -14.97 20.34
CA TYR A 75 -14.19 -15.04 18.96
C TYR A 75 -13.23 -14.41 17.93
N ASP A 76 -12.63 -13.26 18.25
CA ASP A 76 -11.72 -12.48 17.41
C ASP A 76 -10.23 -12.73 17.68
N GLU A 77 -9.90 -13.67 18.57
CA GLU A 77 -8.52 -13.97 18.93
C GLU A 77 -7.82 -14.79 17.82
N ASP A 78 -6.59 -14.38 17.45
CA ASP A 78 -5.76 -15.07 16.46
C ASP A 78 -4.96 -16.20 17.12
N LEU A 79 -4.77 -17.31 16.40
CA LEU A 79 -3.92 -18.43 16.83
C LEU A 79 -2.43 -18.04 16.88
N GLY A 80 -2.04 -16.95 16.22
CA GLY A 80 -0.66 -16.47 16.19
C GLY A 80 0.23 -17.28 15.25
N ILE A 81 -0.36 -17.87 14.21
CA ILE A 81 0.31 -18.67 13.20
C ILE A 81 0.72 -17.79 12.03
N ILE A 82 1.95 -17.96 11.55
CA ILE A 82 2.47 -17.30 10.36
C ILE A 82 2.83 -18.38 9.36
N PHE A 83 2.23 -18.35 8.17
CA PHE A 83 2.47 -19.32 7.11
C PHE A 83 3.66 -18.93 6.23
N ILE A 84 4.24 -19.92 5.53
CA ILE A 84 5.36 -19.71 4.59
C ILE A 84 4.99 -18.74 3.46
N SER A 85 3.76 -18.83 2.95
CA SER A 85 3.22 -17.85 2.00
C SER A 85 2.12 -17.04 2.68
N PRO A 86 2.05 -15.72 2.48
CA PRO A 86 0.98 -14.90 3.03
C PRO A 86 -0.41 -15.34 2.56
N THR A 87 -0.51 -15.97 1.39
CA THR A 87 -1.78 -16.50 0.87
C THR A 87 -2.02 -17.97 1.20
N MET A 88 -1.11 -18.62 1.94
CA MET A 88 -1.06 -20.09 2.14
C MET A 88 -0.96 -20.91 0.85
N ASP A 89 -0.75 -20.24 -0.29
CA ASP A 89 -0.71 -20.80 -1.64
C ASP A 89 0.28 -20.00 -2.50
N ASP A 90 0.47 -20.34 -3.77
CA ASP A 90 1.21 -19.49 -4.71
C ASP A 90 0.42 -18.18 -4.96
N ILE A 91 1.15 -17.08 -5.05
CA ILE A 91 0.57 -15.76 -5.29
C ILE A 91 0.13 -15.69 -6.76
N MET A 92 -1.12 -15.26 -7.00
CA MET A 92 -1.61 -15.04 -8.35
C MET A 92 -0.78 -13.94 -9.02
N ARG A 93 -0.07 -14.31 -10.10
CA ARG A 93 0.80 -13.37 -10.82
C ARG A 93 0.03 -12.57 -11.86
N CYS A 94 0.43 -11.31 -12.00
CA CYS A 94 -0.07 -10.41 -13.01
C CYS A 94 0.49 -10.76 -14.40
N HIS A 95 -0.40 -10.94 -15.37
CA HIS A 95 -0.03 -11.15 -16.78
C HIS A 95 -0.21 -9.90 -17.65
N ASN A 96 -0.56 -8.77 -17.03
CA ASN A 96 -0.75 -7.51 -17.73
C ASN A 96 0.58 -6.94 -18.25
N LYS A 97 0.48 -6.21 -19.37
CA LYS A 97 1.57 -5.47 -20.00
C LYS A 97 1.23 -3.98 -19.99
N CYS A 98 0.93 -3.47 -18.80
CA CYS A 98 0.44 -2.10 -18.63
C CYS A 98 1.46 -1.09 -19.14
N LEU A 99 0.98 -0.06 -19.85
CA LEU A 99 1.84 1.03 -20.33
C LEU A 99 2.59 1.71 -19.17
N PHE A 100 1.99 1.74 -17.98
CA PHE A 100 2.46 2.40 -16.76
C PHE A 100 2.97 1.43 -15.68
N CYS A 101 3.23 0.15 -16.01
CA CYS A 101 3.66 -0.84 -15.01
C CYS A 101 4.93 -0.37 -14.28
N PHE A 102 4.85 -0.24 -12.95
CA PHE A 102 5.99 0.16 -12.11
C PHE A 102 7.04 -0.95 -11.98
N VAL A 103 6.62 -2.20 -11.93
CA VAL A 103 7.54 -3.35 -11.82
C VAL A 103 8.38 -3.55 -13.08
N ASP A 104 7.84 -3.30 -14.28
CA ASP A 104 8.58 -3.42 -15.56
C ASP A 104 9.72 -2.41 -15.71
N GLN A 105 9.74 -1.38 -14.86
CA GLN A 105 10.74 -0.32 -14.86
C GLN A 105 11.59 -0.35 -13.58
N MET A 106 11.59 -1.47 -12.86
CA MET A 106 12.44 -1.63 -11.68
C MET A 106 13.91 -1.87 -12.07
N PRO A 107 14.87 -1.18 -11.41
CA PRO A 107 16.30 -1.50 -11.53
C PRO A 107 16.60 -2.91 -11.05
N GLU A 108 17.72 -3.48 -11.47
CA GLU A 108 18.27 -4.71 -10.90
C GLU A 108 18.85 -4.49 -9.48
N GLY A 109 18.95 -5.57 -8.69
CA GLY A 109 19.57 -5.55 -7.36
C GLY A 109 18.67 -5.07 -6.22
N MET A 110 17.35 -5.04 -6.42
CA MET A 110 16.36 -4.83 -5.38
C MET A 110 16.00 -6.13 -4.67
N ARG A 111 15.36 -5.99 -3.49
CA ARG A 111 14.78 -7.13 -2.80
C ARG A 111 13.83 -7.89 -3.71
N SER A 112 13.89 -9.23 -3.67
CA SER A 112 13.20 -10.06 -4.66
C SER A 112 11.67 -9.88 -4.68
N SER A 113 11.08 -9.47 -3.55
CA SER A 113 9.63 -9.24 -3.45
C SER A 113 9.14 -8.09 -4.31
N LEU A 114 9.98 -7.08 -4.62
CA LEU A 114 9.58 -5.93 -5.46
C LEU A 114 9.44 -6.28 -6.94
N TYR A 115 10.01 -7.40 -7.38
CA TYR A 115 9.87 -7.87 -8.76
C TYR A 115 8.66 -8.79 -8.95
N VAL A 116 7.96 -9.14 -7.88
CA VAL A 116 6.73 -9.92 -7.97
C VAL A 116 5.65 -8.97 -8.46
N LYS A 117 5.11 -9.25 -9.65
CA LYS A 117 3.84 -8.63 -10.07
C LYS A 117 2.71 -9.49 -9.56
N ASP A 118 2.11 -9.10 -8.45
CA ASP A 118 0.88 -9.73 -7.98
C ASP A 118 -0.35 -9.14 -8.68
N ASP A 119 -1.40 -9.97 -8.75
CA ASP A 119 -2.76 -9.61 -9.16
C ASP A 119 -3.75 -10.45 -8.34
N ASP A 120 -3.41 -10.63 -7.06
CA ASP A 120 -4.07 -11.57 -6.15
C ASP A 120 -5.04 -10.83 -5.23
N TYR A 121 -6.33 -11.10 -5.39
CA TYR A 121 -7.36 -10.42 -4.61
C TYR A 121 -7.28 -10.75 -3.11
N ARG A 122 -6.67 -11.88 -2.73
CA ARG A 122 -6.49 -12.26 -1.32
C ARG A 122 -5.58 -11.27 -0.59
N LEU A 123 -4.58 -10.72 -1.30
CA LEU A 123 -3.68 -9.70 -0.77
C LEU A 123 -4.37 -8.35 -0.53
N SER A 124 -5.55 -8.15 -1.12
CA SER A 124 -6.33 -6.93 -0.92
C SER A 124 -6.82 -6.79 0.52
N VAL A 125 -7.27 -7.89 1.12
CA VAL A 125 -7.69 -7.91 2.52
C VAL A 125 -6.50 -7.99 3.47
N LEU A 126 -5.44 -8.71 3.09
CA LEU A 126 -4.28 -8.91 3.97
C LEU A 126 -3.38 -7.67 4.08
N HIS A 127 -3.17 -6.99 2.95
CA HIS A 127 -2.12 -5.97 2.81
C HIS A 127 -2.59 -4.72 2.08
N GLY A 128 -3.90 -4.59 1.81
CA GLY A 128 -4.45 -3.43 1.09
C GLY A 128 -4.12 -3.40 -0.40
N ASN A 129 -3.48 -4.43 -0.96
CA ASN A 129 -3.09 -4.49 -2.37
C ASN A 129 -4.29 -4.31 -3.32
N PHE A 130 -4.03 -3.65 -4.45
CA PHE A 130 -5.04 -3.43 -5.48
C PHE A 130 -4.93 -4.49 -6.58
N ALA A 131 -6.01 -5.25 -6.78
CA ALA A 131 -6.09 -6.24 -7.85
C ALA A 131 -6.70 -5.62 -9.12
N THR A 132 -6.19 -6.02 -10.28
CA THR A 132 -6.66 -5.55 -11.58
C THR A 132 -7.88 -6.31 -12.10
N PHE A 133 -8.19 -7.45 -11.49
CA PHE A 133 -9.26 -8.39 -11.86
C PHE A 133 -9.13 -9.03 -13.24
N THR A 134 -8.01 -8.82 -13.92
CA THR A 134 -7.79 -9.40 -15.25
C THR A 134 -7.52 -10.90 -15.23
N ASN A 135 -7.02 -11.41 -14.10
CA ASN A 135 -6.67 -12.81 -13.91
C ASN A 135 -7.73 -13.62 -13.13
N LEU A 136 -8.81 -13.00 -12.65
CA LEU A 136 -9.85 -13.72 -11.89
C LEU A 136 -10.63 -14.70 -12.78
N SER A 137 -10.83 -15.91 -12.30
CA SER A 137 -11.78 -16.88 -12.84
C SER A 137 -13.21 -16.59 -12.36
N GLU A 138 -14.20 -17.26 -12.92
CA GLU A 138 -15.59 -17.18 -12.40
C GLU A 138 -15.67 -17.74 -10.96
N SER A 139 -14.95 -18.82 -10.66
CA SER A 139 -14.87 -19.38 -9.32
C SER A 139 -14.21 -18.44 -8.30
N ASP A 140 -13.27 -17.59 -8.74
CA ASP A 140 -12.67 -16.59 -7.84
C ASP A 140 -13.69 -15.51 -7.47
N ILE A 141 -14.54 -15.10 -8.43
CA ILE A 141 -15.62 -14.13 -8.18
C ILE A 141 -16.68 -14.76 -7.25
N GLU A 142 -17.05 -16.01 -7.48
CA GLU A 142 -17.95 -16.75 -6.59
C GLU A 142 -17.38 -16.84 -5.18
N ARG A 143 -16.09 -17.10 -5.03
CA ARG A 143 -15.41 -17.16 -3.74
C ARG A 143 -15.37 -15.80 -3.03
N ILE A 144 -15.15 -14.70 -3.76
CA ILE A 144 -15.28 -13.33 -3.23
C ILE A 144 -16.69 -13.11 -2.66
N ILE A 145 -17.72 -13.60 -3.38
CA ILE A 145 -19.12 -13.49 -2.97
C ILE A 145 -19.45 -14.37 -1.76
N GLU A 146 -19.06 -15.64 -1.79
CA GLU A 146 -19.34 -16.64 -0.74
C GLU A 146 -18.71 -16.24 0.59
N LEU A 147 -17.45 -15.79 0.57
CA LEU A 147 -16.72 -15.35 1.76
C LEU A 147 -17.02 -13.89 2.13
N HIS A 148 -17.82 -13.19 1.33
CA HIS A 148 -18.20 -11.80 1.52
C HIS A 148 -16.99 -10.86 1.74
N ILE A 149 -15.97 -11.02 0.90
CA ILE A 149 -14.67 -10.35 1.04
C ILE A 149 -14.83 -8.85 0.84
N SER A 150 -14.80 -8.08 1.93
CA SER A 150 -15.13 -6.66 1.93
C SER A 150 -14.29 -5.89 2.97
N PRO A 151 -13.70 -4.72 2.62
CA PRO A 151 -13.66 -4.13 1.29
C PRO A 151 -12.62 -4.80 0.37
N ILE A 152 -12.84 -4.73 -0.95
CA ILE A 152 -11.87 -5.18 -1.96
C ILE A 152 -11.32 -4.00 -2.78
N ASN A 153 -10.00 -3.93 -2.91
CA ASN A 153 -9.30 -2.85 -3.60
C ASN A 153 -9.03 -3.22 -5.07
N ILE A 154 -9.47 -2.35 -5.99
CA ILE A 154 -9.54 -2.61 -7.43
C ILE A 154 -8.75 -1.55 -8.21
N SER A 155 -7.76 -1.98 -8.98
CA SER A 155 -7.04 -1.14 -9.95
C SER A 155 -7.89 -0.96 -11.22
N VAL A 156 -8.75 0.06 -11.22
CA VAL A 156 -9.71 0.32 -12.31
C VAL A 156 -9.04 0.98 -13.51
N HIS A 157 -8.35 2.11 -13.28
CA HIS A 157 -7.66 2.96 -14.27
C HIS A 157 -8.52 3.60 -15.38
N ALA A 158 -9.50 2.89 -15.94
CA ALA A 158 -10.48 3.39 -16.90
C ALA A 158 -11.68 2.44 -16.95
N THR A 159 -12.89 2.93 -17.22
CA THR A 159 -14.08 2.07 -17.40
C THR A 159 -14.37 1.72 -18.85
N ASP A 160 -13.93 2.55 -19.82
CA ASP A 160 -14.07 2.24 -21.24
C ASP A 160 -13.27 0.97 -21.60
N PRO A 161 -13.93 -0.09 -22.12
CA PRO A 161 -13.27 -1.37 -22.36
C PRO A 161 -12.08 -1.28 -23.33
N LYS A 162 -12.18 -0.46 -24.38
CA LYS A 162 -11.12 -0.35 -25.39
C LYS A 162 -9.90 0.37 -24.83
N LEU A 163 -10.13 1.44 -24.07
CA LEU A 163 -9.10 2.21 -23.39
C LEU A 163 -8.39 1.34 -22.35
N ARG A 164 -9.14 0.64 -21.50
CA ARG A 164 -8.55 -0.21 -20.45
C ARG A 164 -7.74 -1.36 -21.04
N ILE A 165 -8.23 -2.03 -22.10
CA ILE A 165 -7.47 -3.06 -22.83
C ILE A 165 -6.16 -2.50 -23.38
N ARG A 166 -6.19 -1.31 -24.00
CA ARG A 166 -4.98 -0.64 -24.51
C ARG A 166 -4.00 -0.30 -23.39
N MET A 167 -4.50 0.26 -22.30
CA MET A 167 -3.69 0.67 -21.15
C MET A 167 -3.01 -0.50 -20.46
N MET A 168 -3.70 -1.64 -20.34
CA MET A 168 -3.23 -2.81 -19.59
C MET A 168 -2.54 -3.85 -20.47
N GLY A 169 -2.69 -3.78 -21.79
CA GLY A 169 -2.16 -4.78 -22.71
C GLY A 169 -2.79 -6.16 -22.52
N ASN A 170 -4.03 -6.23 -22.01
CA ASN A 170 -4.75 -7.46 -21.71
C ASN A 170 -6.20 -7.37 -22.20
N LYS A 171 -6.64 -8.36 -22.98
CA LYS A 171 -8.00 -8.41 -23.56
C LYS A 171 -9.08 -8.54 -22.48
N ARG A 172 -8.81 -9.28 -21.40
CA ARG A 172 -9.76 -9.45 -20.29
C ARG A 172 -9.96 -8.17 -19.48
N ALA A 173 -9.11 -7.17 -19.65
CA ALA A 173 -9.26 -5.90 -18.96
C ALA A 173 -10.59 -5.21 -19.27
N GLY A 174 -11.19 -5.44 -20.44
CA GLY A 174 -12.48 -4.86 -20.81
C GLY A 174 -13.67 -5.30 -19.95
N GLU A 175 -13.53 -6.36 -19.16
CA GLU A 175 -14.63 -6.94 -18.37
C GLU A 175 -14.85 -6.27 -17.01
N ILE A 176 -14.05 -5.26 -16.65
CA ILE A 176 -14.01 -4.71 -15.29
C ILE A 176 -15.37 -4.27 -14.76
N MET A 177 -16.18 -3.61 -15.60
CA MET A 177 -17.49 -3.11 -15.21
C MET A 177 -18.47 -4.25 -14.91
N LYS A 178 -18.37 -5.36 -15.64
CA LYS A 178 -19.16 -6.58 -15.37
C LYS A 178 -18.74 -7.20 -14.03
N GLN A 179 -17.44 -7.26 -13.76
CA GLN A 179 -16.90 -7.83 -12.52
C GLN A 179 -17.27 -6.98 -11.29
N ILE A 180 -17.08 -5.65 -11.38
CA ILE A 180 -17.51 -4.69 -10.33
C ILE A 180 -19.00 -4.84 -10.08
N LYS A 181 -19.83 -4.90 -11.14
CA LYS A 181 -21.27 -5.10 -10.99
C LYS A 181 -21.61 -6.40 -10.26
N ALA A 182 -20.99 -7.52 -10.63
CA ALA A 182 -21.25 -8.81 -10.01
C ALA A 182 -20.97 -8.80 -8.49
N ILE A 183 -19.93 -8.10 -8.07
CA ILE A 183 -19.56 -7.93 -6.66
C ILE A 183 -20.49 -6.94 -5.95
N ALA A 184 -20.80 -5.81 -6.59
CA ALA A 184 -21.72 -4.80 -6.07
C ALA A 184 -23.14 -5.36 -5.83
N ASP A 185 -23.65 -6.19 -6.75
CA ASP A 185 -24.97 -6.83 -6.66
C ASP A 185 -25.09 -7.72 -5.38
N HIS A 186 -23.96 -8.09 -4.76
CA HIS A 186 -23.90 -8.89 -3.52
C HIS A 186 -23.51 -8.06 -2.28
N ASN A 187 -23.63 -6.73 -2.33
CA ASN A 187 -23.36 -5.79 -1.25
C ASN A 187 -21.90 -5.73 -0.75
N ILE A 188 -20.95 -6.23 -1.53
CA ILE A 188 -19.53 -6.18 -1.17
C ILE A 188 -18.97 -4.78 -1.43
N SER A 189 -18.27 -4.22 -0.43
CA SER A 189 -17.66 -2.91 -0.55
C SER A 189 -16.36 -2.95 -1.34
N MET A 190 -16.07 -1.87 -2.07
CA MET A 190 -14.93 -1.78 -2.99
C MET A 190 -14.25 -0.42 -2.88
N ASN A 191 -12.95 -0.40 -3.09
CA ASN A 191 -12.16 0.82 -3.27
C ASN A 191 -11.49 0.80 -4.65
N GLY A 192 -11.66 1.86 -5.43
CA GLY A 192 -11.03 2.02 -6.74
C GLY A 192 -9.68 2.73 -6.67
N GLN A 193 -8.79 2.41 -7.60
CA GLN A 193 -7.58 3.17 -7.87
C GLN A 193 -7.46 3.45 -9.37
N ILE A 194 -7.04 4.67 -9.69
CA ILE A 194 -6.77 5.15 -11.04
C ILE A 194 -5.34 5.68 -11.08
N VAL A 195 -4.50 5.12 -11.96
CA VAL A 195 -3.20 5.70 -12.29
C VAL A 195 -3.43 6.61 -13.48
N LEU A 196 -3.28 7.92 -13.28
CA LEU A 196 -3.52 8.92 -14.30
C LEU A 196 -2.29 9.04 -15.21
N CYS A 197 -2.50 8.73 -16.49
CA CYS A 197 -1.53 8.87 -17.57
C CYS A 197 -1.98 10.01 -18.50
N PRO A 198 -1.27 11.15 -18.51
CA PRO A 198 -1.59 12.29 -19.38
C PRO A 198 -1.73 11.89 -20.85
N GLY A 199 -2.76 12.41 -21.52
CA GLY A 199 -3.08 12.13 -22.92
C GLY A 199 -3.65 10.74 -23.18
N ILE A 200 -3.96 9.96 -22.14
CA ILE A 200 -4.48 8.59 -22.26
C ILE A 200 -5.81 8.44 -21.53
N ASN A 201 -5.82 8.60 -20.21
CA ASN A 201 -7.01 8.44 -19.35
C ASN A 201 -7.29 9.67 -18.47
N ASP A 202 -6.81 10.85 -18.87
CA ASP A 202 -7.10 12.13 -18.24
C ASP A 202 -8.32 12.84 -18.87
N GLY A 203 -8.67 14.01 -18.31
CA GLY A 203 -9.75 14.86 -18.84
C GLY A 203 -11.08 14.11 -18.98
N LYS A 204 -11.63 14.07 -20.21
CA LYS A 204 -12.95 13.45 -20.45
C LYS A 204 -12.97 11.95 -20.16
N ALA A 205 -11.85 11.26 -20.37
CA ALA A 205 -11.77 9.82 -20.08
C ALA A 205 -11.84 9.56 -18.57
N LEU A 206 -11.17 10.41 -17.77
CA LEU A 206 -11.28 10.37 -16.31
C LEU A 206 -12.70 10.68 -15.85
N GLU A 207 -13.31 11.76 -16.37
CA GLU A 207 -14.69 12.13 -16.01
C GLU A 207 -15.69 11.00 -16.28
N ASN A 208 -15.60 10.35 -17.45
CA ASN A 208 -16.44 9.20 -17.79
C ASN A 208 -16.20 8.03 -16.81
N THR A 209 -14.94 7.77 -16.46
CA THR A 209 -14.57 6.72 -15.49
C THR A 209 -15.18 7.00 -14.12
N LEU A 210 -15.16 8.25 -13.65
CA LEU A 210 -15.76 8.63 -12.37
C LEU A 210 -17.30 8.50 -12.40
N ASN A 211 -17.95 8.95 -13.47
CA ASN A 211 -19.41 8.83 -13.64
C ASN A 211 -19.87 7.37 -13.68
N ASP A 212 -19.11 6.51 -14.36
CA ASP A 212 -19.40 5.08 -14.44
C ASP A 212 -19.24 4.42 -13.06
N LEU A 213 -18.19 4.77 -12.31
CA LEU A 213 -17.96 4.22 -10.96
C LEU A 213 -18.94 4.75 -9.91
N GLU A 214 -19.43 5.98 -10.06
CA GLU A 214 -20.49 6.56 -9.21
C GLU A 214 -21.75 5.70 -9.22
N SER A 215 -22.06 5.03 -10.34
CA SER A 215 -23.24 4.15 -10.45
C SER A 215 -23.24 2.96 -9.48
N PHE A 216 -22.10 2.64 -8.87
CA PHE A 216 -21.95 1.60 -7.86
C PHE A 216 -21.93 2.12 -6.43
N PHE A 217 -22.16 3.42 -6.20
CA PHE A 217 -22.34 3.93 -4.84
C PHE A 217 -23.59 3.30 -4.19
N PRO A 218 -23.56 2.87 -2.91
CA PRO A 218 -22.49 3.06 -1.92
C PRO A 218 -21.45 1.94 -1.86
N HIS A 219 -21.55 0.90 -2.70
CA HIS A 219 -20.63 -0.23 -2.69
C HIS A 219 -19.23 0.16 -3.18
N MET A 220 -19.10 1.07 -4.15
CA MET A 220 -17.84 1.76 -4.42
C MET A 220 -17.64 2.87 -3.38
N GLN A 221 -16.88 2.58 -2.32
CA GLN A 221 -16.74 3.42 -1.14
C GLN A 221 -15.74 4.56 -1.32
N SER A 222 -14.67 4.33 -2.08
CA SER A 222 -13.67 5.35 -2.35
C SER A 222 -12.91 5.12 -3.65
N ILE A 223 -12.40 6.18 -4.27
CA ILE A 223 -11.60 6.14 -5.50
C ILE A 223 -10.37 7.01 -5.28
N ALA A 224 -9.18 6.41 -5.32
CA ALA A 224 -7.92 7.14 -5.34
C ALA A 224 -7.45 7.39 -6.78
N ILE A 225 -6.95 8.59 -7.04
CA ILE A 225 -6.28 8.92 -8.30
C ILE A 225 -4.84 9.32 -7.96
N VAL A 226 -3.90 8.63 -8.59
CA VAL A 226 -2.45 8.83 -8.42
C VAL A 226 -1.82 9.19 -9.77
N PRO A 227 -0.81 10.08 -9.84
CA PRO A 227 -0.09 10.32 -11.08
C PRO A 227 0.78 9.12 -11.45
N VAL A 228 1.10 8.97 -12.73
CA VAL A 228 2.00 7.90 -13.18
C VAL A 228 3.45 8.12 -12.69
N GLY A 229 3.99 7.12 -11.97
CA GLY A 229 5.40 7.09 -11.57
C GLY A 229 6.31 6.55 -12.68
N LEU A 230 7.35 7.31 -13.05
CA LEU A 230 8.31 6.95 -14.09
C LEU A 230 9.74 6.92 -13.53
N THR A 231 10.44 5.80 -13.68
CA THR A 231 11.87 5.64 -13.34
C THR A 231 12.76 5.87 -14.56
N LYS A 232 14.08 6.00 -14.37
CA LYS A 232 15.04 6.08 -15.48
C LYS A 232 15.23 4.77 -16.25
N PHE A 233 14.69 3.64 -15.76
CA PHE A 233 14.92 2.29 -16.29
C PHE A 233 13.88 1.83 -17.32
N ARG A 234 13.06 2.73 -17.86
CA ARG A 234 11.97 2.43 -18.82
C ARG A 234 12.40 2.12 -20.26
N LYS A 235 13.58 1.53 -20.48
CA LYS A 235 14.11 1.28 -21.84
C LYS A 235 13.24 0.24 -22.57
N GLY A 236 12.68 0.61 -23.73
CA GLY A 236 11.84 -0.27 -24.54
C GLY A 236 10.37 -0.33 -24.11
N LEU A 237 9.96 0.47 -23.11
CA LEU A 237 8.57 0.62 -22.72
C LEU A 237 7.88 1.75 -23.49
N TYR A 238 6.54 1.78 -23.42
CA TYR A 238 5.75 2.87 -24.02
C TYR A 238 6.15 4.22 -23.44
N LYS A 239 6.33 5.22 -24.33
CA LYS A 239 6.68 6.59 -23.95
C LYS A 239 5.47 7.25 -23.29
N LEU A 240 5.58 7.49 -21.98
CA LEU A 240 4.60 8.21 -21.19
C LEU A 240 5.14 9.58 -20.81
N GLU A 241 4.23 10.52 -20.65
CA GLU A 241 4.50 11.84 -20.10
C GLU A 241 4.13 11.86 -18.62
N LYS A 242 4.84 12.68 -17.84
CA LYS A 242 4.53 12.91 -16.44
C LYS A 242 3.39 13.92 -16.33
N VAL A 243 2.68 13.87 -15.22
CA VAL A 243 1.78 14.96 -14.84
C VAL A 243 2.63 16.20 -14.56
N ASP A 244 2.39 17.27 -15.31
CA ASP A 244 2.97 18.58 -15.06
C ASP A 244 2.01 19.47 -14.25
N LYS A 245 2.43 20.70 -13.97
CA LYS A 245 1.64 21.66 -13.18
C LYS A 245 0.27 21.95 -13.81
N GLU A 246 0.22 22.14 -15.13
CA GLU A 246 -1.03 22.43 -15.85
C GLU A 246 -2.00 21.24 -15.73
N LYS A 247 -1.52 20.04 -16.02
CA LYS A 247 -2.32 18.82 -15.92
C LYS A 247 -2.76 18.52 -14.49
N ALA A 248 -1.92 18.80 -13.50
CA ALA A 248 -2.27 18.64 -12.09
C ALA A 248 -3.42 19.59 -11.71
N MET A 249 -3.36 20.86 -12.10
CA MET A 249 -4.43 21.83 -11.85
C MET A 249 -5.75 21.42 -12.52
N GLU A 250 -5.72 21.03 -13.80
CA GLU A 250 -6.91 20.55 -14.52
C GLU A 250 -7.56 19.35 -13.81
N THR A 251 -6.73 18.41 -13.33
CA THR A 251 -7.20 17.21 -12.63
C THR A 251 -7.79 17.56 -11.26
N ILE A 252 -7.16 18.48 -10.53
CA ILE A 252 -7.66 18.98 -9.24
C ILE A 252 -9.02 19.65 -9.43
N GLU A 253 -9.17 20.54 -10.42
CA GLU A 253 -10.44 21.22 -10.68
C GLU A 253 -11.57 20.24 -11.04
N LEU A 254 -11.27 19.24 -11.90
CA LEU A 254 -12.23 18.20 -12.25
C LEU A 254 -12.68 17.41 -11.01
N VAL A 255 -11.73 16.98 -10.18
CA VAL A 255 -12.02 16.16 -9.00
C VAL A 255 -12.73 16.98 -7.93
N GLU A 256 -12.32 18.21 -7.65
CA GLU A 256 -13.02 19.08 -6.69
C GLU A 256 -14.46 19.37 -7.12
N SER A 257 -14.70 19.55 -8.43
CA SER A 257 -16.06 19.68 -8.97
C SER A 257 -16.89 18.42 -8.70
N LYS A 258 -16.31 17.23 -8.90
CA LYS A 258 -16.98 15.95 -8.63
C LYS A 258 -17.20 15.70 -7.15
N GLN A 259 -16.22 16.00 -6.30
CA GLN A 259 -16.36 15.92 -4.84
C GLN A 259 -17.51 16.79 -4.34
N LYS A 260 -17.68 18.00 -4.89
CA LYS A 260 -18.81 18.87 -4.56
C LYS A 260 -20.15 18.24 -4.97
N GLU A 261 -20.25 17.75 -6.21
CA GLU A 261 -21.44 17.05 -6.72
C GLU A 261 -21.81 15.85 -5.82
N TYR A 262 -20.82 15.04 -5.46
CA TYR A 262 -21.02 13.86 -4.62
C TYR A 262 -21.37 14.21 -3.18
N LYS A 263 -20.75 15.24 -2.59
CA LYS A 263 -21.13 15.75 -1.26
C LYS A 263 -22.57 16.24 -1.23
N GLU A 264 -23.04 16.94 -2.28
CA GLU A 264 -24.43 17.39 -2.38
C GLU A 264 -25.43 16.22 -2.53
N LYS A 265 -25.07 15.19 -3.30
CA LYS A 265 -25.96 14.06 -3.62
C LYS A 265 -25.97 12.95 -2.56
N TYR A 266 -24.83 12.68 -1.94
CA TYR A 266 -24.60 11.52 -1.08
C TYR A 266 -24.06 11.87 0.31
N GLY A 267 -23.70 13.14 0.56
CA GLY A 267 -23.07 13.56 1.80
C GLY A 267 -21.60 13.13 1.93
N LYS A 268 -20.97 12.65 0.85
CA LYS A 268 -19.59 12.16 0.81
C LYS A 268 -18.89 12.51 -0.50
N ALA A 269 -17.60 12.79 -0.44
CA ALA A 269 -16.77 13.04 -1.62
C ALA A 269 -16.41 11.76 -2.37
N PHE A 270 -16.04 10.69 -1.66
CA PHE A 270 -15.60 9.36 -2.16
C PHE A 270 -14.56 9.30 -3.30
N VAL A 271 -14.15 10.38 -3.95
CA VAL A 271 -13.03 10.44 -4.89
C VAL A 271 -11.95 11.35 -4.33
N TYR A 272 -10.69 10.94 -4.39
CA TYR A 272 -9.57 11.63 -3.77
C TYR A 272 -8.32 11.58 -4.64
N LEU A 273 -7.57 12.68 -4.64
CA LEU A 273 -6.26 12.78 -5.26
C LEU A 273 -5.16 12.44 -4.25
N SER A 274 -4.11 11.77 -4.70
CA SER A 274 -2.88 11.68 -3.92
C SER A 274 -2.27 13.06 -3.67
N ASP A 275 -1.55 13.21 -2.56
CA ASP A 275 -0.87 14.45 -2.17
C ASP A 275 0.08 14.98 -3.25
N GLU A 276 0.63 14.10 -4.09
CA GLU A 276 1.51 14.45 -5.21
C GLU A 276 0.86 15.44 -6.20
N PHE A 277 -0.44 15.36 -6.45
CA PHE A 277 -1.14 16.32 -7.32
C PHE A 277 -1.08 17.74 -6.76
N TYR A 278 -1.34 17.90 -5.46
CA TYR A 278 -1.32 19.20 -4.79
C TYR A 278 0.09 19.77 -4.73
N ILE A 279 1.10 18.92 -4.49
CA ILE A 279 2.51 19.33 -4.49
C ILE A 279 2.95 19.79 -5.89
N ILE A 280 2.64 19.03 -6.95
CA ILE A 280 2.97 19.40 -8.35
C ILE A 280 2.26 20.70 -8.74
N ALA A 281 1.01 20.87 -8.33
CA ALA A 281 0.22 22.08 -8.59
C ALA A 281 0.65 23.29 -7.74
N GLU A 282 1.50 23.11 -6.72
CA GLU A 282 1.79 24.11 -5.68
C GLU A 282 0.52 24.63 -4.98
N LYS A 283 -0.45 23.74 -4.73
CA LYS A 283 -1.71 24.04 -4.05
C LYS A 283 -1.67 23.52 -2.60
N GLU A 284 -2.40 24.18 -1.71
CA GLU A 284 -2.60 23.65 -0.36
C GLU A 284 -3.37 22.32 -0.40
N PHE A 285 -3.05 21.42 0.54
CA PHE A 285 -3.79 20.17 0.72
C PHE A 285 -5.22 20.45 1.21
N PRO A 286 -6.19 19.57 0.89
CA PRO A 286 -7.49 19.56 1.55
C PRO A 286 -7.40 19.56 3.08
N ASP A 287 -8.48 19.98 3.74
CA ASP A 287 -8.56 19.96 5.20
C ASP A 287 -8.57 18.51 5.73
N TYR A 288 -8.21 18.32 7.00
CA TYR A 288 -8.09 16.98 7.59
C TYR A 288 -9.39 16.17 7.49
N ASP A 289 -10.54 16.81 7.72
CA ASP A 289 -11.85 16.16 7.73
C ASP A 289 -12.36 15.84 6.31
N ASP A 290 -11.83 16.49 5.27
CA ASP A 290 -12.20 16.23 3.88
C ASP A 290 -11.78 14.84 3.40
N TYR A 291 -10.82 14.20 4.06
CA TYR A 291 -10.33 12.86 3.72
C TYR A 291 -11.22 11.72 4.25
N GLU A 292 -12.28 12.03 5.01
CA GLU A 292 -13.33 11.09 5.44
C GLU A 292 -12.81 9.74 5.99
N GLY A 293 -11.77 9.78 6.83
CA GLY A 293 -11.19 8.58 7.45
C GLY A 293 -9.97 7.99 6.73
N PHE A 294 -9.45 8.65 5.68
CA PHE A 294 -8.20 8.28 5.01
C PHE A 294 -8.20 6.84 4.45
N LEU A 295 -9.32 6.40 3.86
CA LEU A 295 -9.49 5.05 3.28
C LEU A 295 -8.43 4.69 2.21
N GLN A 296 -7.79 5.70 1.64
CA GLN A 296 -6.86 5.60 0.50
C GLN A 296 -5.43 6.02 0.86
N ILE A 297 -5.07 5.98 2.15
CA ILE A 297 -3.75 6.42 2.63
C ILE A 297 -2.60 5.69 1.94
N GLU A 298 -2.78 4.41 1.62
CA GLU A 298 -1.78 3.58 0.91
C GLU A 298 -1.49 4.09 -0.52
N ASN A 299 -2.46 4.77 -1.13
CA ASN A 299 -2.32 5.43 -2.43
C ASN A 299 -1.73 6.84 -2.34
N GLY A 300 -1.17 7.22 -1.18
CA GLY A 300 -0.60 8.56 -1.01
C GLY A 300 -1.65 9.65 -0.82
N VAL A 301 -2.90 9.30 -0.49
CA VAL A 301 -4.00 10.25 -0.27
C VAL A 301 -4.01 10.70 1.19
N GLY A 302 -3.62 11.95 1.44
CA GLY A 302 -3.70 12.57 2.76
C GLY A 302 -2.58 12.19 3.74
N ILE A 303 -1.49 11.60 3.27
CA ILE A 303 -0.32 11.26 4.11
C ILE A 303 0.25 12.54 4.75
N ALA A 304 0.46 13.59 3.96
CA ALA A 304 1.02 14.84 4.43
C ALA A 304 0.08 15.51 5.44
N ARG A 305 -1.22 15.59 5.14
CA ARG A 305 -2.19 16.21 6.05
C ARG A 305 -2.34 15.43 7.36
N LYS A 306 -2.36 14.09 7.30
CA LYS A 306 -2.41 13.23 8.49
C LYS A 306 -1.17 13.41 9.35
N PHE A 307 0.02 13.45 8.73
CA PHE A 307 1.28 13.65 9.44
C PHE A 307 1.37 15.04 10.08
N GLU A 308 0.96 16.10 9.39
CA GLU A 308 0.88 17.46 9.96
C GLU A 308 -0.01 17.47 11.20
N ARG A 309 -1.18 16.83 11.15
CA ARG A 309 -2.09 16.74 12.30
C ARG A 309 -1.46 15.98 13.47
N GLN A 310 -0.81 14.84 13.21
CA GLN A 310 -0.12 14.06 14.23
C GLN A 310 0.98 14.87 14.93
N ILE A 311 1.75 15.66 14.18
CA ILE A 311 2.76 16.56 14.76
C ILE A 311 2.12 17.61 15.66
N ILE A 312 1.08 18.28 15.17
CA ILE A 312 0.40 19.34 15.92
C ILE A 312 -0.20 18.78 17.22
N ASP A 313 -0.87 17.64 17.14
CA ASP A 313 -1.49 16.98 18.30
C ASP A 313 -0.43 16.52 19.31
N ALA A 314 0.71 15.96 18.84
CA ALA A 314 1.82 15.53 19.69
C ALA A 314 2.53 16.70 20.40
N LEU A 315 2.72 17.83 19.71
CA LEU A 315 3.31 19.04 20.32
C LEU A 315 2.36 19.65 21.36
N GLY A 316 1.06 19.61 21.08
CA GLY A 316 0.02 20.21 21.92
C GLY A 316 0.22 21.71 22.14
N ASN A 317 -0.36 22.22 23.22
CA ASN A 317 -0.34 23.65 23.52
C ASN A 317 0.88 24.12 24.33
N LYS A 318 1.62 23.20 24.95
CA LYS A 318 2.74 23.54 25.82
C LYS A 318 4.00 23.84 25.00
N LEU A 319 4.83 24.73 25.53
CA LEU A 319 6.23 24.84 25.11
C LEU A 319 7.00 23.72 25.80
N HIS A 320 7.92 23.11 25.06
CA HIS A 320 8.83 22.08 25.56
C HIS A 320 10.24 22.66 25.57
N GLU A 321 11.05 22.26 26.55
CA GLU A 321 12.47 22.59 26.58
C GLU A 321 13.26 21.33 26.24
N SER A 322 14.22 21.45 25.31
CA SER A 322 15.21 20.40 25.09
C SER A 322 16.30 20.49 26.17
N THR A 323 16.94 19.36 26.48
CA THR A 323 18.07 19.34 27.41
C THR A 323 19.31 19.90 26.72
N GLY A 324 19.48 21.22 26.75
CA GLY A 324 20.60 21.91 26.10
C GLY A 324 20.33 22.24 24.62
N SER A 325 21.38 22.55 23.85
CA SER A 325 21.26 22.76 22.41
C SER A 325 21.31 21.41 21.70
N LEU A 326 20.17 20.92 21.21
CA LEU A 326 20.06 19.65 20.49
C LEU A 326 19.98 19.91 18.98
N LYS A 327 20.89 19.32 18.19
CA LYS A 327 20.84 19.42 16.72
C LYS A 327 20.48 18.07 16.10
N ILE A 328 19.34 18.01 15.41
CA ILE A 328 18.88 16.82 14.67
C ILE A 328 18.78 17.11 13.18
N ALA A 329 18.81 16.06 12.36
CA ALA A 329 18.53 16.12 10.94
C ALA A 329 17.30 15.27 10.59
N MET A 330 16.49 15.74 9.64
CA MET A 330 15.35 15.00 9.08
C MET A 330 15.59 14.76 7.59
N ALA A 331 15.85 13.51 7.22
CA ALA A 331 15.99 13.10 5.83
C ALA A 331 14.61 12.90 5.17
N THR A 332 14.46 13.35 3.93
CA THR A 332 13.22 13.14 3.16
C THR A 332 13.46 13.16 1.65
N GLY A 333 12.50 12.66 0.88
CA GLY A 333 12.53 12.70 -0.59
C GLY A 333 12.26 14.11 -1.12
N VAL A 334 12.60 14.33 -2.39
CA VAL A 334 12.42 15.63 -3.08
C VAL A 334 10.97 16.11 -3.02
N LEU A 335 9.99 15.22 -3.18
CA LEU A 335 8.57 15.60 -3.27
C LEU A 335 8.07 16.24 -1.98
N SER A 336 8.45 15.69 -0.82
CA SER A 336 7.97 16.13 0.49
C SER A 336 8.92 17.13 1.17
N TYR A 337 10.02 17.52 0.53
CA TYR A 337 11.06 18.36 1.16
C TYR A 337 10.51 19.65 1.75
N ASP A 338 9.80 20.46 0.94
CA ASP A 338 9.28 21.76 1.40
C ASP A 338 8.23 21.59 2.51
N PHE A 339 7.43 20.53 2.43
CA PHE A 339 6.48 20.18 3.47
C PHE A 339 7.19 19.83 4.79
N ILE A 340 8.23 19.00 4.76
CA ILE A 340 9.01 18.66 5.96
C ILE A 340 9.75 19.87 6.52
N VAL A 341 10.26 20.78 5.68
CA VAL A 341 10.82 22.08 6.13
C VAL A 341 9.78 22.90 6.89
N LYS A 342 8.53 22.96 6.39
CA LYS A 342 7.43 23.63 7.10
C LYS A 342 7.18 22.96 8.46
N MET A 343 7.15 21.63 8.52
CA MET A 343 6.94 20.88 9.76
C MET A 343 8.07 21.08 10.77
N ALA A 344 9.33 21.03 10.32
CA ALA A 344 10.50 21.29 11.15
C ALA A 344 10.42 22.66 11.84
N LYS A 345 10.06 23.71 11.10
CA LYS A 345 9.86 25.06 11.66
C LYS A 345 8.70 25.16 12.68
N ILE A 346 7.68 24.32 12.56
CA ILE A 346 6.60 24.24 13.56
C ILE A 346 7.14 23.60 14.84
N ILE A 347 7.92 22.53 14.72
CA ILE A 347 8.52 21.81 15.84
C ILE A 347 9.54 22.70 16.57
N GLU A 348 10.48 23.34 15.85
CA GLU A 348 11.49 24.23 16.44
C GLU A 348 10.87 25.38 17.23
N ARG A 349 9.75 25.96 16.76
CA ARG A 349 9.04 27.03 17.48
C ARG A 349 8.39 26.56 18.78
N LYS A 350 8.17 25.25 18.94
CA LYS A 350 7.52 24.65 20.11
C LYS A 350 8.52 24.03 21.08
N ILE A 351 9.74 23.73 20.64
CA ILE A 351 10.79 23.09 21.43
C ILE A 351 12.00 24.01 21.49
N GLU A 352 12.17 24.69 22.63
CA GLU A 352 13.32 25.58 22.84
C GLU A 352 14.63 24.78 22.90
N GLY A 353 15.68 25.31 22.26
CA GLY A 353 17.00 24.65 22.17
C GLY A 353 17.13 23.59 21.08
N LEU A 354 16.06 23.27 20.35
CA LEU A 354 16.10 22.32 19.23
C LEU A 354 16.41 23.03 17.91
N SER A 355 17.36 22.49 17.15
CA SER A 355 17.63 22.85 15.76
C SER A 355 17.46 21.64 14.84
N ILE A 356 16.69 21.81 13.77
CA ILE A 356 16.33 20.76 12.82
C ILE A 356 16.84 21.12 11.42
N GLU A 357 17.79 20.34 10.94
CA GLU A 357 18.26 20.42 9.55
C GLU A 357 17.46 19.45 8.68
N VAL A 358 16.71 19.95 7.69
CA VAL A 358 16.01 19.07 6.74
C VAL A 358 16.92 18.75 5.57
N VAL A 359 17.15 17.46 5.34
CA VAL A 359 18.05 16.95 4.30
C VAL A 359 17.24 16.39 3.15
N LYS A 360 17.39 17.03 1.98
CA LYS A 360 16.77 16.59 0.73
C LYS A 360 17.58 15.45 0.11
N ILE A 361 16.97 14.28 -0.05
CA ILE A 361 17.59 13.14 -0.72
C ILE A 361 17.10 13.05 -2.17
N GLU A 362 18.02 13.26 -3.11
CA GLU A 362 17.79 12.96 -4.52
C GLU A 362 18.00 11.47 -4.79
N ASN A 363 17.03 10.85 -5.45
CA ASN A 363 17.09 9.42 -5.76
C ASN A 363 17.96 9.18 -6.98
N GLU A 364 19.27 8.99 -6.83
CA GLU A 364 20.09 8.65 -7.99
C GLU A 364 19.97 7.18 -8.34
N PHE A 365 19.56 6.33 -7.40
CA PHE A 365 19.41 4.90 -7.63
C PHE A 365 18.31 4.62 -8.68
N PHE A 366 17.06 5.00 -8.40
CA PHE A 366 15.91 4.90 -9.31
C PHE A 366 15.88 5.98 -10.40
N GLY A 367 16.64 7.07 -10.19
CA GLY A 367 16.64 8.26 -11.04
C GLY A 367 15.88 9.41 -10.40
N LYS A 368 16.32 10.64 -10.69
CA LYS A 368 15.84 11.90 -10.05
C LYS A 368 14.34 12.13 -10.19
N ASP A 369 13.74 11.42 -11.13
CA ASP A 369 12.31 11.38 -11.41
C ASP A 369 11.47 10.67 -10.34
N ILE A 370 12.10 9.85 -9.48
CA ILE A 370 11.47 9.24 -8.31
C ILE A 370 11.78 10.09 -7.09
N THR A 371 10.75 10.77 -6.59
CA THR A 371 10.89 11.86 -5.62
C THR A 371 10.28 11.55 -4.25
N VAL A 372 9.55 10.43 -4.12
CA VAL A 372 8.84 10.02 -2.90
C VAL A 372 9.79 9.51 -1.82
N ALA A 373 9.43 9.77 -0.55
CA ALA A 373 10.22 9.38 0.61
C ALA A 373 10.33 7.85 0.81
N GLY A 374 9.28 7.10 0.46
CA GLY A 374 9.24 5.64 0.62
C GLY A 374 10.16 4.86 -0.31
N LEU A 375 10.70 5.50 -1.36
CA LEU A 375 11.61 4.87 -2.33
C LEU A 375 13.04 5.38 -2.20
N ILE A 376 13.38 6.04 -1.09
CA ILE A 376 14.77 6.37 -0.78
C ILE A 376 15.54 5.07 -0.58
N SER A 377 16.62 4.87 -1.34
CA SER A 377 17.49 3.71 -1.18
C SER A 377 18.47 3.90 -0.01
N GLY A 378 18.90 2.79 0.59
CA GLY A 378 19.97 2.79 1.58
C GLY A 378 21.28 3.33 0.99
N LYS A 379 21.55 3.06 -0.30
CA LYS A 379 22.68 3.66 -1.03
C LYS A 379 22.60 5.18 -1.14
N ASP A 380 21.43 5.73 -1.48
CA ASP A 380 21.25 7.18 -1.55
C ASP A 380 21.42 7.82 -0.18
N LEU A 381 20.83 7.21 0.85
CA LEU A 381 20.98 7.67 2.22
C LEU A 381 22.45 7.63 2.68
N SER A 382 23.14 6.51 2.50
CA SER A 382 24.54 6.31 2.95
C SER A 382 25.51 7.33 2.37
N ARG A 383 25.25 7.83 1.16
CA ARG A 383 26.09 8.86 0.53
C ARG A 383 25.91 10.25 1.15
N MET A 384 24.75 10.52 1.72
CA MET A 384 24.42 11.81 2.31
C MET A 384 24.86 11.93 3.77
N ILE A 385 24.80 10.85 4.55
CA ILE A 385 25.06 10.91 6.00
C ILE A 385 26.43 11.53 6.36
N PRO A 386 27.55 11.23 5.69
CA PRO A 386 28.85 11.80 6.06
C PRO A 386 28.93 13.33 6.03
N GLY A 387 27.99 14.01 5.36
CA GLY A 387 27.91 15.47 5.29
C GLY A 387 26.96 16.12 6.31
N ILE A 388 26.27 15.34 7.14
CA ILE A 388 25.27 15.84 8.09
C ILE A 388 25.93 16.08 9.44
N GLU A 389 25.97 17.33 9.89
CA GLU A 389 26.45 17.71 11.22
C GLU A 389 25.28 17.69 12.22
N ALA A 390 24.81 16.52 12.62
CA ALA A 390 23.72 16.36 13.59
C ALA A 390 23.95 15.18 14.54
N GLU A 391 23.40 15.26 15.77
CA GLU A 391 23.48 14.20 16.78
C GLU A 391 22.57 13.02 16.45
N THR A 392 21.50 13.25 15.71
CA THR A 392 20.53 12.22 15.32
C THR A 392 19.97 12.53 13.93
N VAL A 393 19.90 11.50 13.09
CA VAL A 393 19.27 11.58 11.76
C VAL A 393 17.95 10.78 11.80
N LEU A 394 16.84 11.48 11.66
CA LEU A 394 15.52 10.91 11.49
C LEU A 394 15.30 10.60 10.01
N VAL A 395 14.81 9.40 9.72
CA VAL A 395 14.50 8.94 8.37
C VAL A 395 13.01 8.58 8.25
N PRO A 396 12.41 8.65 7.06
CA PRO A 396 11.01 8.31 6.87
C PRO A 396 10.78 6.82 7.17
N GLY A 397 9.87 6.49 8.09
CA GLY A 397 9.56 5.08 8.39
C GLY A 397 9.10 4.30 7.16
N THR A 398 8.47 4.97 6.20
CA THR A 398 8.00 4.40 4.93
C THR A 398 9.12 3.90 4.02
N MET A 399 10.38 4.28 4.24
CA MET A 399 11.51 3.76 3.47
C MET A 399 11.99 2.38 3.99
N ILE A 400 11.53 1.98 5.17
CA ILE A 400 11.93 0.73 5.83
C ILE A 400 10.87 -0.32 5.56
N LYS A 401 11.31 -1.53 5.22
CA LYS A 401 10.43 -2.68 5.11
C LYS A 401 9.80 -2.98 6.47
N GLU A 402 8.47 -2.99 6.49
CA GLU A 402 7.66 -3.27 7.67
C GLU A 402 8.13 -4.53 8.41
N GLY A 403 8.17 -4.45 9.74
CA GLY A 403 8.65 -5.53 10.62
C GLY A 403 10.16 -5.80 10.55
N THR A 404 10.93 -5.00 9.81
CA THR A 404 12.39 -5.18 9.66
C THR A 404 13.16 -3.87 9.82
N LYS A 405 14.47 -3.91 9.54
CA LYS A 405 15.38 -2.74 9.51
C LYS A 405 16.00 -2.53 8.13
N LEU A 406 15.41 -3.14 7.09
CA LEU A 406 15.98 -3.18 5.74
C LEU A 406 15.35 -2.11 4.84
N THR A 407 16.18 -1.46 4.04
CA THR A 407 15.77 -0.54 2.97
C THR A 407 15.32 -1.29 1.71
N VAL A 408 14.86 -0.56 0.69
CA VAL A 408 14.42 -1.11 -0.60
C VAL A 408 15.49 -1.94 -1.34
N ASP A 409 16.76 -1.65 -1.08
CA ASP A 409 17.97 -2.28 -1.62
C ASP A 409 18.67 -3.21 -0.61
N ASP A 410 17.91 -3.74 0.37
CA ASP A 410 18.34 -4.72 1.38
C ASP A 410 19.51 -4.28 2.28
N LEU A 411 19.75 -2.97 2.42
CA LEU A 411 20.72 -2.45 3.38
C LEU A 411 20.07 -2.25 4.76
N ASN A 412 20.82 -2.55 5.82
CA ASN A 412 20.35 -2.36 7.19
C ASN A 412 20.55 -0.90 7.65
N ILE A 413 19.48 -0.23 8.06
CA ILE A 413 19.52 1.16 8.48
C ILE A 413 20.44 1.41 9.68
N GLU A 414 20.59 0.44 10.59
CA GLU A 414 21.47 0.56 11.75
C GLU A 414 22.95 0.49 11.36
N GLU A 415 23.28 -0.27 10.32
CA GLU A 415 24.64 -0.35 9.79
C GLU A 415 25.01 0.95 9.06
N ILE A 416 24.05 1.51 8.31
CA ILE A 416 24.19 2.80 7.66
C ILE A 416 24.48 3.90 8.71
N GLY A 417 23.72 3.92 9.81
CA GLY A 417 23.98 4.85 10.93
C GLY A 417 25.36 4.67 11.58
N LYS A 418 25.75 3.42 11.90
CA LYS A 418 27.04 3.11 12.55
C LYS A 418 28.27 3.45 11.69
N SER A 419 28.16 3.28 10.37
CA SER A 419 29.26 3.55 9.44
C SER A 419 29.56 5.04 9.24
N SER A 420 28.65 5.92 9.65
CA SER A 420 28.64 7.31 9.19
C SER A 420 28.58 8.36 10.30
N ILE A 421 28.29 7.99 11.55
CA ILE A 421 28.30 8.93 12.69
C ILE A 421 29.69 8.88 13.36
N LYS A 422 30.49 9.94 13.16
CA LYS A 422 31.69 10.16 13.97
C LYS A 422 31.28 10.70 15.35
N LYS A 423 31.24 9.78 16.31
CA LYS A 423 31.09 9.97 17.76
C LYS A 423 29.77 10.54 18.24
#